data_AF-A0A3D3W7L8-F1
#
_entry.id   AF-A0A3D3W7L8-F1
#
_cell.length_a   1.000
_cell.length_b   1.000
_cell.length_c   1.000
_cell.angle_alpha   90.00
_cell.angle_beta   90.00
_cell.angle_gamma   90.00
#
_symmetry.space_group_name_H-M   'P 1'
#
loop_
_entity.id
_entity.type
_entity.pdbx_description
1 polymer ?
#
loop_
_entity_poly.entity_id
_entity_poly.type
_entity_poly.pdbx_seq_one_letter_code
_entity_poly.pdbx_strand_id
1 'polypeptide(L)'
;MNLSDWLPARAGFQFDLQRMTAGDAVFLGVRFLGLAVVVPLAEELCWRGFLAPWLVNEDFQRVPAGQMTATSFCIVLGVFTSMHPEILAAIVWMSGMNVLWQRTGNVWACVVAHATTNLLLGIYIVQTGHWWLW
;
A
#
# COMPACT_ATOMS: atom_id res chain seq x y z
N MET A 1 -18.87 19.05 8.62
CA MET A 1 -18.01 18.07 9.29
C MET A 1 -16.80 17.89 8.38
N ASN A 2 -15.60 18.26 8.82
CA ASN A 2 -14.42 18.20 7.96
C ASN A 2 -13.73 16.84 8.16
N LEU A 3 -13.27 16.20 7.08
CA LEU A 3 -12.58 14.90 7.15
C LEU A 3 -11.32 14.97 8.04
N SER A 4 -10.73 16.15 8.18
CA SER A 4 -9.61 16.44 9.08
C SER A 4 -9.92 16.20 10.56
N ASP A 5 -11.20 16.26 10.96
CA ASP A 5 -11.60 16.20 12.38
C ASP A 5 -11.47 14.78 12.96
N TRP A 6 -11.34 13.76 12.09
CA TRP A 6 -11.34 12.33 12.46
C TRP A 6 -9.99 11.64 12.22
N LEU A 7 -9.05 12.32 11.56
CA LEU A 7 -7.71 11.79 11.28
C LEU A 7 -6.71 12.39 12.27
N PRO A 8 -5.79 11.58 12.84
CA PRO A 8 -4.74 12.11 13.69
C PRO A 8 -3.89 13.12 12.90
N ALA A 9 -3.49 14.22 13.54
CA ALA A 9 -2.58 15.18 12.93
C ALA A 9 -1.27 14.48 12.56
N ARG A 10 -0.88 14.54 11.28
CA ARG A 10 0.40 13.99 10.80
C ARG A 10 1.36 15.09 10.40
N ALA A 11 2.52 15.09 11.04
CA ALA A 11 3.67 15.85 10.58
C ALA A 11 4.34 15.07 9.43
N GLY A 12 3.86 15.28 8.20
CA GLY A 12 4.56 14.81 7.00
C GLY A 12 5.74 15.71 6.66
N PHE A 13 6.74 15.18 5.95
CA PHE A 13 7.79 16.01 5.35
C PHE A 13 7.17 16.82 4.19
N GLN A 14 7.08 18.13 4.35
CA GLN A 14 6.47 19.03 3.37
C GLN A 14 7.55 19.68 2.51
N PHE A 15 7.40 19.62 1.19
CA PHE A 15 8.29 20.31 0.27
C PHE A 15 7.68 21.65 -0.15
N ASP A 16 8.46 22.73 -0.08
CA ASP A 16 8.14 24.00 -0.72
C ASP A 16 8.51 23.91 -2.20
N LEU A 17 7.54 23.54 -3.03
CA LEU A 17 7.72 23.35 -4.47
C LEU A 17 8.17 24.63 -5.21
N GLN A 18 7.91 25.82 -4.64
CA GLN A 18 8.32 27.09 -5.24
C GLN A 18 9.80 27.43 -4.98
N ARG A 19 10.41 26.79 -3.98
CA ARG A 19 11.78 27.07 -3.52
C ARG A 19 12.66 25.82 -3.45
N MET A 20 12.33 24.78 -4.21
CA MET A 20 13.09 23.53 -4.19
C MET A 20 14.53 23.72 -4.61
N THR A 21 15.44 23.25 -3.75
CA THR A 21 16.83 23.04 -4.10
C THR A 21 17.00 21.75 -4.91
N ALA A 22 18.17 21.54 -5.52
CA ALA A 22 18.51 20.28 -6.15
C ALA A 22 18.49 19.10 -5.15
N GLY A 23 18.88 19.34 -3.90
CA GLY A 23 18.81 18.34 -2.83
C GLY A 23 17.38 17.92 -2.51
N ASP A 24 16.45 18.89 -2.46
CA ASP A 24 15.03 18.61 -2.25
C ASP A 24 14.43 17.78 -3.39
N ALA A 25 14.81 18.09 -4.63
CA ALA A 25 14.37 17.34 -5.81
C ALA A 25 14.86 15.88 -5.77
N VAL A 26 16.13 15.67 -5.43
CA VAL A 26 16.69 14.32 -5.27
C VAL A 26 15.99 13.59 -4.13
N PHE A 27 15.78 14.24 -2.98
CA PHE A 27 15.12 13.60 -1.85
C PHE A 27 13.67 13.23 -2.15
N LEU A 28 12.91 14.12 -2.80
CA LEU A 28 11.56 13.82 -3.27
C LEU A 28 11.57 12.63 -4.25
N GLY A 29 12.52 12.59 -5.19
CA GLY A 29 12.70 11.48 -6.11
C GLY A 29 12.96 10.13 -5.41
N VAL A 30 13.82 10.12 -4.40
CA VAL A 30 14.07 8.92 -3.57
C VAL A 30 12.81 8.50 -2.83
N ARG A 31 12.04 9.44 -2.28
CA ARG A 31 10.76 9.13 -1.64
C ARG A 31 9.75 8.53 -2.62
N PHE A 32 9.67 9.05 -3.85
CA PHE A 32 8.84 8.47 -4.92
C PHE A 32 9.26 7.05 -5.28
N LEU A 33 10.57 6.80 -5.40
CA LEU A 33 11.09 5.46 -5.65
C LEU A 33 10.71 4.49 -4.51
N GLY A 34 10.82 4.95 -3.26
CA GLY A 34 10.36 4.22 -2.09
C GLY A 34 8.86 3.87 -2.19
N LEU A 35 8.04 4.89 -2.39
CA LEU A 35 6.57 4.80 -2.42
C LEU A 35 6.04 3.92 -3.56
N ALA A 36 6.55 4.09 -4.78
CA ALA A 36 5.99 3.47 -5.99
C ALA A 36 6.71 2.18 -6.43
N VAL A 37 7.89 1.85 -5.87
CA VAL A 37 8.65 0.67 -6.28
C VAL A 37 9.00 -0.20 -5.08
N VAL A 38 9.74 0.35 -4.10
CA VAL A 38 10.28 -0.45 -3.00
C VAL A 38 9.16 -0.99 -2.09
N VAL A 39 8.23 -0.14 -1.69
CA VAL A 39 7.09 -0.50 -0.83
C VAL A 39 6.19 -1.55 -1.49
N PRO A 40 5.69 -1.36 -2.74
CA PRO A 40 4.89 -2.37 -3.41
C PRO A 40 5.60 -3.71 -3.55
N LEU A 41 6.90 -3.72 -3.86
CA LEU A 41 7.65 -4.97 -3.97
C LEU A 41 7.74 -5.69 -2.62
N ALA A 42 8.16 -4.97 -1.58
CA ALA A 42 8.35 -5.55 -0.25
C ALA A 42 7.02 -6.03 0.36
N GLU A 43 5.99 -5.20 0.31
CA GLU A 43 4.70 -5.51 0.89
C GLU A 43 4.00 -6.64 0.15
N GLU A 44 3.94 -6.61 -1.17
CA GLU A 44 3.24 -7.66 -1.93
C GLU A 44 3.93 -9.03 -1.79
N LEU A 45 5.27 -9.06 -1.72
CA LEU A 45 5.99 -10.29 -1.40
C LEU A 45 5.72 -10.77 0.03
N CYS A 46 5.60 -9.86 1.00
CA CYS A 46 5.22 -10.21 2.37
C CYS A 46 3.79 -10.78 2.43
N TRP A 47 2.82 -10.09 1.83
CA TRP A 47 1.42 -10.46 1.88
C TRP A 47 1.11 -11.72 1.06
N ARG A 48 1.48 -11.73 -0.22
CA ARG A 48 1.07 -12.77 -1.19
C ARG A 48 2.13 -13.86 -1.34
N GLY A 49 3.40 -13.52 -1.13
CA GLY A 49 4.50 -14.47 -1.18
C GLY A 49 4.71 -15.24 0.13
N PHE A 50 4.16 -14.76 1.25
CA PHE A 50 4.35 -15.38 2.56
C PHE A 50 3.07 -15.47 3.41
N LEU A 51 2.57 -14.36 3.96
CA LEU A 51 1.58 -14.41 5.04
C LEU A 51 0.25 -15.04 4.60
N ALA A 52 -0.31 -14.63 3.46
CA ALA A 52 -1.60 -15.14 3.00
C ALA A 52 -1.56 -16.65 2.72
N PRO A 53 -0.59 -17.19 1.96
CA PRO A 53 -0.41 -18.64 1.81
C PRO A 53 -0.14 -19.35 3.14
N TRP A 54 0.68 -18.76 4.03
CA TRP A 54 1.03 -19.36 5.32
C TRP A 54 -0.17 -19.54 6.25
N LEU A 55 -1.12 -18.60 6.23
CA LEU A 55 -2.40 -18.70 6.93
C LEU A 55 -3.35 -19.76 6.35
N VAL A 56 -3.07 -20.27 5.15
CA VAL A 56 -3.79 -21.42 4.56
C VAL A 56 -3.13 -22.73 4.96
N ASN A 57 -1.80 -22.81 4.88
CA ASN A 57 -1.00 -23.95 5.30
C ASN A 57 0.43 -23.49 5.65
N GLU A 58 0.99 -24.00 6.75
CA GLU A 58 2.35 -23.64 7.18
C GLU A 58 3.43 -24.01 6.15
N ASP A 59 3.22 -25.09 5.38
CA ASP A 59 4.01 -25.43 4.19
C ASP A 59 3.54 -24.58 3.00
N PHE A 60 3.66 -23.27 3.19
CA PHE A 60 3.02 -22.23 2.38
C PHE A 60 3.49 -22.21 0.92
N GLN A 61 4.68 -22.74 0.64
CA GLN A 61 5.22 -22.88 -0.71
C GLN A 61 4.45 -23.90 -1.56
N ARG A 62 3.70 -24.82 -0.92
CA ARG A 62 2.83 -25.77 -1.61
C ARG A 62 1.43 -25.22 -1.90
N VAL A 63 1.07 -24.08 -1.33
CA VAL A 63 -0.24 -23.46 -1.54
C VAL A 63 -0.26 -22.83 -2.94
N PRO A 64 -1.19 -23.24 -3.82
CA PRO A 64 -1.40 -22.60 -5.12
C PRO A 64 -1.53 -21.07 -5.00
N ALA A 65 -0.85 -20.35 -5.89
CA ALA A 65 -0.91 -18.89 -5.91
C ALA A 65 -2.36 -18.40 -6.12
N GLY A 66 -2.76 -17.39 -5.34
CA GLY A 66 -4.13 -16.89 -5.32
C GLY A 66 -5.08 -17.68 -4.41
N GLN A 67 -4.66 -18.80 -3.80
CA GLN A 67 -5.53 -19.51 -2.87
C GLN A 67 -5.56 -18.80 -1.51
N MET A 68 -6.79 -18.52 -1.03
CA MET A 68 -7.03 -17.99 0.31
C MET A 68 -8.24 -18.69 0.93
N THR A 69 -8.13 -19.00 2.22
CA THR A 69 -9.29 -19.35 3.06
C THR A 69 -9.97 -18.07 3.55
N ALA A 70 -11.20 -18.17 4.06
CA ALA A 70 -11.87 -17.03 4.71
C ALA A 70 -11.04 -16.47 5.87
N THR A 71 -10.40 -17.35 6.65
CA THR A 71 -9.50 -16.96 7.75
C THR A 71 -8.28 -16.19 7.24
N SER A 72 -7.58 -16.71 6.22
CA SER A 72 -6.44 -16.01 5.60
C SER A 72 -6.85 -14.63 5.09
N PHE A 73 -7.98 -14.55 4.39
CA PHE A 73 -8.53 -13.29 3.88
C PHE A 73 -8.80 -12.28 5.00
N CYS A 74 -9.54 -12.67 6.04
CA CYS A 74 -9.93 -11.78 7.13
C CYS A 74 -8.75 -11.33 7.99
N ILE A 75 -7.77 -12.21 8.24
CA ILE A 75 -6.57 -11.86 9.01
C ILE A 75 -5.71 -10.87 8.23
N VAL A 76 -5.43 -11.14 6.95
CA VAL A 76 -4.65 -10.19 6.11
C VAL A 76 -5.35 -8.84 6.04
N LEU A 77 -6.67 -8.84 5.83
CA LEU A 77 -7.48 -7.61 5.85
C LEU A 77 -7.37 -6.87 7.18
N GLY A 78 -7.52 -7.58 8.30
CA GLY A 78 -7.49 -7.00 9.64
C GLY A 78 -6.12 -6.43 10.01
N VAL A 79 -5.05 -7.19 9.78
CA VAL A 79 -3.67 -6.75 10.05
C VAL A 79 -3.34 -5.54 9.19
N PHE A 80 -3.59 -5.59 7.88
CA PHE A 80 -3.36 -4.43 7.01
C PHE A 80 -4.15 -3.20 7.47
N THR A 81 -5.46 -3.36 7.71
CA THR A 81 -6.32 -2.25 8.13
C THR A 81 -5.84 -1.63 9.43
N SER A 82 -5.37 -2.42 10.40
CA SER A 82 -4.87 -1.91 11.68
C SER A 82 -3.60 -1.05 11.58
N MET A 83 -2.84 -1.21 10.48
CA MET A 83 -1.65 -0.40 10.21
C MET A 83 -1.97 0.90 9.48
N HIS A 84 -3.23 1.09 9.06
CA HIS A 84 -3.65 2.21 8.25
C HIS A 84 -4.64 3.11 9.00
N PRO A 85 -4.40 4.43 9.00
CA PRO A 85 -5.29 5.37 9.65
C PRO A 85 -6.59 5.61 8.87
N GLU A 86 -6.59 5.59 7.53
CA GLU A 86 -7.80 5.65 6.71
C GLU A 86 -8.49 4.27 6.63
N ILE A 87 -9.07 3.84 7.76
CA ILE A 87 -9.63 2.48 7.96
C ILE A 87 -10.53 2.04 6.79
N LEU A 88 -11.49 2.87 6.37
CA LEU A 88 -12.41 2.50 5.28
C LEU A 88 -11.68 2.31 3.94
N ALA A 89 -10.73 3.19 3.62
CA ALA A 89 -9.95 3.09 2.39
C ALA A 89 -9.07 1.83 2.42
N ALA A 90 -8.44 1.55 3.56
CA ALA A 90 -7.61 0.36 3.76
C ALA A 90 -8.43 -0.93 3.61
N ILE A 91 -9.64 -0.99 4.16
CA ILE A 91 -10.54 -2.14 4.02
C ILE A 91 -10.89 -2.39 2.56
N VAL A 92 -11.33 -1.34 1.86
CA VAL A 92 -11.75 -1.44 0.45
C VAL A 92 -10.58 -1.86 -0.43
N TRP A 93 -9.43 -1.19 -0.26
CA TRP A 93 -8.24 -1.46 -1.07
C TRP A 93 -7.69 -2.86 -0.83
N MET A 94 -7.50 -3.28 0.43
CA MET A 94 -6.96 -4.61 0.74
C MET A 94 -7.92 -5.73 0.31
N SER A 95 -9.24 -5.54 0.46
CA SER A 95 -10.22 -6.48 -0.07
C SER A 95 -10.11 -6.61 -1.59
N GLY A 96 -9.95 -5.49 -2.31
CA GLY A 96 -9.72 -5.46 -3.74
C GLY A 96 -8.44 -6.20 -4.15
N MET A 97 -7.35 -5.99 -3.41
CA MET A 97 -6.06 -6.65 -3.67
C MET A 97 -6.09 -8.16 -3.42
N ASN A 98 -6.80 -8.60 -2.37
CA ASN A 98 -7.02 -10.02 -2.12
C ASN A 98 -7.85 -10.66 -3.25
N VAL A 99 -8.93 -10.00 -3.69
CA VAL A 99 -9.74 -10.48 -4.82
C VAL A 99 -8.95 -10.50 -6.12
N LEU A 100 -8.13 -9.47 -6.38
CA LEU A 100 -7.24 -9.42 -7.55
C LEU A 100 -6.28 -10.62 -7.54
N TRP A 101 -5.66 -10.90 -6.40
CA TRP A 101 -4.74 -12.02 -6.26
C TRP A 101 -5.45 -13.36 -6.44
N GLN A 102 -6.63 -13.54 -5.84
CA GLN A 102 -7.44 -14.76 -6.00
C GLN A 102 -7.85 -15.01 -7.46
N ARG A 103 -8.13 -13.95 -8.23
CA ARG A 103 -8.53 -14.07 -9.63
C ARG A 103 -7.36 -14.31 -10.58
N THR A 104 -6.21 -13.73 -10.28
CA THR A 104 -5.06 -13.75 -11.20
C THR A 104 -4.03 -14.81 -10.86
N GLY A 105 -3.95 -15.24 -9.59
CA GLY A 105 -2.87 -16.09 -9.08
C GLY A 105 -1.48 -15.48 -9.28
N ASN A 106 -1.38 -14.17 -9.54
CA ASN A 106 -0.16 -13.52 -10.00
C ASN A 106 0.24 -12.38 -9.07
N VAL A 107 1.36 -12.56 -8.35
CA VAL A 107 1.90 -11.53 -7.44
C VAL A 107 2.27 -10.25 -8.18
N TRP A 108 2.72 -10.34 -9.43
CA TRP A 108 3.11 -9.16 -10.22
C TRP A 108 1.90 -8.31 -10.63
N ALA A 109 0.72 -8.91 -10.81
CA ALA A 109 -0.50 -8.14 -11.02
C ALA A 109 -0.80 -7.26 -9.80
N CYS A 110 -0.59 -7.78 -8.59
CA CYS A 110 -0.73 -7.03 -7.35
C CYS A 110 0.38 -5.98 -7.18
N VAL A 111 1.65 -6.32 -7.45
CA VAL A 111 2.77 -5.35 -7.42
C VAL A 111 2.48 -4.16 -8.34
N VAL A 112 2.04 -4.40 -9.58
CA VAL A 112 1.74 -3.33 -10.53
C VAL A 112 0.54 -2.51 -10.08
N ALA A 113 -0.53 -3.15 -9.58
CA ALA A 113 -1.69 -2.43 -9.05
C ALA A 113 -1.31 -1.51 -7.88
N HIS A 114 -0.55 -2.04 -6.91
CA HIS A 114 -0.09 -1.29 -5.75
C HIS A 114 0.88 -0.17 -6.14
N ALA A 115 1.87 -0.45 -6.99
CA ALA A 115 2.77 0.57 -7.52
C ALA A 115 2.02 1.70 -8.23
N THR A 116 1.00 1.36 -9.02
CA THR A 116 0.17 2.35 -9.72
C THR A 116 -0.64 3.19 -8.75
N THR A 117 -1.30 2.60 -7.76
CA THR A 117 -2.07 3.37 -6.77
C THR A 117 -1.17 4.28 -5.95
N ASN A 118 0.01 3.83 -5.57
CA ASN A 118 0.99 4.62 -4.81
C ASN A 118 1.59 5.75 -5.63
N LEU A 119 1.89 5.51 -6.92
CA LEU A 119 2.36 6.55 -7.81
C LEU A 119 1.30 7.65 -8.00
N LEU A 120 0.05 7.25 -8.24
CA LEU A 120 -1.06 8.19 -8.38
C LEU A 120 -1.30 8.99 -7.08
N LEU A 121 -1.21 8.34 -5.92
CA LEU A 121 -1.29 9.01 -4.63
C LEU A 121 -0.14 10.02 -4.45
N GLY A 122 1.10 9.64 -4.75
CA GLY A 122 2.26 10.53 -4.69
C GLY A 122 2.10 11.75 -5.60
N ILE A 123 1.64 11.55 -6.84
CA ILE A 123 1.33 12.65 -7.78
C ILE A 123 0.25 13.57 -7.19
N TYR A 124 -0.83 12.99 -6.67
CA TYR A 124 -1.91 13.74 -6.04
C TYR A 124 -1.41 14.60 -4.87
N ILE A 125 -0.55 14.04 -4.01
CA ILE A 125 0.03 14.75 -2.86
C ILE A 125 0.83 15.98 -3.33
N VAL A 126 1.70 15.81 -4.31
CA VAL A 126 2.52 16.91 -4.85
C VAL A 126 1.65 17.99 -5.49
N GLN A 127 0.61 17.59 -6.23
CA GLN A 127 -0.28 18.54 -6.93
C GLN A 127 -1.19 19.32 -5.97
N THR A 128 -1.66 18.70 -4.89
CA THR A 128 -2.62 19.31 -3.96
C THR A 128 -1.97 19.92 -2.72
N GLY A 129 -0.71 19.60 -2.44
CA GLY A 129 -0.04 19.98 -1.21
C GLY A 129 -0.54 19.22 0.03
N HIS A 130 -1.31 18.14 -0.15
CA HIS A 130 -1.86 17.31 0.92
C HIS A 130 -0.80 16.34 1.50
N TRP A 131 0.34 16.88 1.96
CA TRP A 131 1.52 16.12 2.42
C TRP A 131 1.27 15.17 3.60
N TRP A 132 0.17 15.31 4.33
CA TRP A 132 -0.22 14.41 5.41
C TRP A 132 -0.67 13.02 4.92
N LEU A 133 -0.90 12.85 3.62
CA LEU A 133 -1.24 11.56 2.99
C LEU A 133 -0.01 10.75 2.56
N TRP A 134 1.19 11.31 2.67
CA TRP A 134 2.45 10.59 2.41
C TRP A 134 2.81 9.70 3.60
#